data_AF-A0A9W3HBM0-F1
#
_entry.id   AF-A0A9W3HBM0-F1
#
_cell.length_a   1.000
_cell.length_b   1.000
_cell.length_c   1.000
_cell.angle_alpha   90.00
_cell.angle_beta   90.00
_cell.angle_gamma   90.00
#
_symmetry.space_group_name_H-M   'P 1'
#
loop_
_entity.id
_entity.type
_entity.pdbx_description
1 polymer ?
#
loop_
_entity_poly.entity_id
_entity_poly.type
_entity_poly.pdbx_seq_one_letter_code
_entity_poly.pdbx_strand_id
1 'polypeptide(L)'
;MDLKVEFETHFGIAHTRWATHGVPNAVNSHPQRSDKGNEFVVIHNGIITNYKDLRKFLESKGYEFESETDTETIAKLIKYVFDNRETEDITFSTLVERVIQQLEGAFALVFKSIHYPGEAVATRRGSPLLIGVRSKYKLSTEQIPVLYRTRNIENVKNICKTRMKRLDSSTCLHAVGDKAVEFFFASDASAIIEHTNRVVFLEDDDIAAVADGKLSIHRVKRSASDDPSRAIQTLQMELQQIMKGNFSAFMQKEIFEQPESVFNTMRGRVNFETNTVLLGGLKDHLKEIRRCRRLIVIGCGTSYHAAVATRQVLEELTELPVMVELASDFLDRNTPVFRDDVCFFISQSGETADTLLALRYCKDRRALTVGVTNTVGSSISRETDCGVHINAGPEIGVASTKAYTSQFISLVMFGLMMSEDRISLQNRRREIIHGLRSLPELIKEVLSLDEKIHDLALELYTQRSLLVMGRGYNYATCLEGALKIKEITYMHSEGILAGELKHGPLALIDKQMPVIMVIMKDPCFAKCQNALQQVTARQGRPIILCSKDDTESSKFAYKTIELPHTVDCLQGILSVIPLQLLSFHLAVLRGYDVDFPRNLAKSVTVE
;
A
#
# COMPACT_ATOMS: atom_id res chain seq x y z
N MET A 1 16.65 15.98 -25.44
CA MET A 1 15.83 17.20 -25.55
C MET A 1 16.77 18.37 -25.68
N ASP A 2 16.52 19.26 -26.64
CA ASP A 2 17.19 20.56 -26.62
C ASP A 2 16.47 21.42 -25.57
N LEU A 3 17.11 21.60 -24.42
CA LEU A 3 16.57 22.38 -23.30
C LEU A 3 16.46 23.89 -23.63
N LYS A 4 16.88 24.32 -24.83
CA LYS A 4 16.79 25.70 -25.31
C LYS A 4 15.54 25.98 -26.14
N VAL A 5 14.76 24.95 -26.52
CA VAL A 5 13.54 25.12 -27.30
C VAL A 5 12.37 25.38 -26.36
N GLU A 6 11.66 26.49 -26.59
CA GLU A 6 10.46 26.86 -25.85
C GLU A 6 9.21 26.31 -26.55
N PHE A 7 8.31 25.72 -25.77
CA PHE A 7 7.05 25.16 -26.27
C PHE A 7 5.87 25.84 -25.57
N GLU A 8 4.99 26.49 -26.33
CA GLU A 8 3.73 27.03 -25.78
C GLU A 8 2.77 25.92 -25.32
N THR A 9 2.84 24.75 -25.96
CA THR A 9 2.05 23.57 -25.58
C THR A 9 2.89 22.32 -25.81
N HIS A 10 3.00 21.49 -24.77
CA HIS A 10 3.73 20.23 -24.84
C HIS A 10 3.12 19.22 -23.86
N PHE A 11 3.03 17.96 -24.30
CA PHE A 11 2.67 16.84 -23.44
C PHE A 11 3.82 15.84 -23.37
N GLY A 12 4.32 15.57 -22.16
CA GLY A 12 5.38 14.61 -21.89
C GLY A 12 4.85 13.46 -21.04
N ILE A 13 5.36 12.25 -21.28
CA ILE A 13 5.07 11.06 -20.47
C ILE A 13 6.38 10.41 -20.03
N ALA A 14 6.39 9.88 -18.82
CA ALA A 14 7.52 9.16 -18.23
C ALA A 14 7.00 7.96 -17.43
N HIS A 15 7.82 6.93 -17.23
CA HIS A 15 7.42 5.71 -16.55
C HIS A 15 8.61 5.02 -15.89
N THR A 16 8.39 4.47 -14.69
CA THR A 16 9.32 3.58 -14.01
C THR A 16 8.70 2.19 -13.96
N ARG A 17 9.43 1.17 -14.44
CA ARG A 17 8.88 -0.17 -14.67
C ARG A 17 9.39 -1.18 -13.66
N TRP A 18 8.46 -1.86 -12.98
CA TRP A 18 8.73 -3.15 -12.36
C TRP A 18 8.32 -4.26 -13.34
N ALA A 19 9.31 -5.05 -13.80
CA ALA A 19 9.11 -6.00 -14.89
C ALA A 19 8.37 -7.26 -14.41
N THR A 20 7.10 -7.43 -14.83
CA THR A 20 6.32 -8.67 -14.67
C THR A 20 6.46 -9.60 -15.88
N HIS A 21 6.44 -9.03 -17.10
CA HIS A 21 6.64 -9.75 -18.35
C HIS A 21 7.91 -9.28 -19.07
N GLY A 22 8.75 -10.20 -19.52
CA GLY A 22 9.99 -9.90 -20.24
C GLY A 22 11.09 -9.31 -19.35
N VAL A 23 12.35 -9.48 -19.78
CA VAL A 23 13.51 -9.04 -19.00
C VAL A 23 13.60 -7.50 -18.92
N PRO A 24 14.15 -6.91 -17.83
CA PRO A 24 14.44 -5.48 -17.79
C PRO A 24 15.49 -5.11 -18.85
N ASN A 25 15.06 -4.42 -19.90
CA ASN A 25 15.93 -3.89 -20.96
C ASN A 25 15.28 -2.65 -21.61
N ALA A 26 16.03 -1.92 -22.45
CA ALA A 26 15.55 -0.69 -23.07
C ALA A 26 14.33 -0.89 -24.00
N VAL A 27 14.19 -2.06 -24.61
CA VAL A 27 13.08 -2.39 -25.53
C VAL A 27 11.78 -2.68 -24.77
N ASN A 28 11.89 -3.30 -23.59
CA ASN A 28 10.76 -3.60 -22.72
C ASN A 28 10.39 -2.42 -21.80
N SER A 29 11.23 -1.39 -21.71
CA SER A 29 10.90 -0.15 -21.00
C SER A 29 9.75 0.60 -21.68
N HIS A 30 8.95 1.30 -20.88
CA HIS A 30 7.93 2.20 -21.39
C HIS A 30 8.53 3.60 -21.65
N PRO A 31 7.95 4.43 -22.54
CA PRO A 31 6.73 4.20 -23.32
C PRO A 31 6.88 3.14 -24.42
N GLN A 32 5.88 2.30 -24.59
CA GLN A 32 5.79 1.40 -25.76
C GLN A 32 5.21 2.15 -26.95
N ARG A 33 5.68 1.83 -28.16
CA ARG A 33 5.33 2.54 -29.41
C ARG A 33 4.56 1.67 -30.38
N SER A 34 3.69 2.30 -31.18
CA SER A 34 2.91 1.61 -32.22
C SER A 34 3.74 1.19 -33.44
N ASP A 35 4.79 1.93 -33.77
CA ASP A 35 5.60 1.75 -34.98
C ASP A 35 6.93 2.51 -34.84
N LYS A 36 7.81 2.41 -35.84
CA LYS A 36 9.13 3.07 -35.82
C LYS A 36 9.08 4.59 -35.86
N GLY A 37 7.97 5.17 -36.36
CA GLY A 37 7.70 6.60 -36.39
C GLY A 37 7.10 7.15 -35.09
N ASN A 38 6.80 6.29 -34.12
CA ASN A 38 6.17 6.64 -32.84
C ASN A 38 4.81 7.34 -33.02
N GLU A 39 3.97 6.90 -33.97
CA GLU A 39 2.68 7.55 -34.21
C GLU A 39 1.80 7.60 -32.95
N PHE A 40 1.81 6.51 -32.17
CA PHE A 40 1.22 6.41 -30.84
C PHE A 40 2.23 5.84 -29.86
N VAL A 41 2.24 6.39 -28.65
CA VAL A 41 3.01 5.86 -27.52
C VAL A 41 2.13 5.77 -26.27
N VAL A 42 2.39 4.76 -25.44
CA VAL A 42 1.62 4.51 -24.21
C VAL A 42 2.53 4.10 -23.06
N ILE A 43 2.20 4.58 -21.87
CA ILE A 43 2.74 4.06 -20.60
C ILE A 43 1.63 3.32 -19.86
N HIS A 44 2.00 2.24 -19.16
CA HIS A 44 1.06 1.28 -18.57
C HIS A 44 1.54 0.82 -17.18
N ASN A 45 0.65 0.85 -16.20
CA ASN A 45 0.76 0.11 -14.95
C ASN A 45 -0.34 -0.94 -14.88
N GLY A 46 0.00 -2.20 -14.65
CA GLY A 46 -0.96 -3.30 -14.63
C GLY A 46 -0.51 -4.49 -15.48
N ILE A 47 -1.44 -5.37 -15.79
CA ILE A 47 -1.25 -6.55 -16.65
C ILE A 47 -2.45 -6.67 -17.59
N ILE A 48 -2.17 -6.81 -18.89
CA ILE A 48 -3.19 -7.17 -19.89
C ILE A 48 -3.26 -8.70 -20.00
N THR A 49 -4.31 -9.30 -19.44
CA THR A 49 -4.42 -10.77 -19.31
C THR A 49 -4.64 -11.47 -20.64
N ASN A 50 -5.25 -10.79 -21.62
CA ASN A 50 -5.53 -11.31 -22.95
C ASN A 50 -4.52 -10.86 -24.03
N TYR A 51 -3.33 -10.38 -23.63
CA TYR A 51 -2.34 -9.84 -24.58
C TYR A 51 -1.90 -10.84 -25.66
N LYS A 52 -1.88 -12.15 -25.35
CA LYS A 52 -1.50 -13.20 -26.32
C LYS A 52 -2.46 -13.26 -27.51
N ASP A 53 -3.75 -13.11 -27.25
CA ASP A 53 -4.77 -13.14 -28.30
C ASP A 53 -4.74 -11.86 -29.13
N LEU A 54 -4.57 -10.72 -28.45
CA LEU A 54 -4.39 -9.41 -29.12
C LEU A 54 -3.14 -9.41 -30.01
N ARG A 55 -2.02 -9.95 -29.51
CA ARG A 55 -0.76 -10.04 -30.26
C ARG A 55 -0.93 -10.86 -31.54
N LYS A 56 -1.49 -12.07 -31.44
CA LYS A 56 -1.77 -12.92 -32.62
C LYS A 56 -2.69 -12.23 -33.63
N PHE A 57 -3.73 -11.56 -33.14
CA PHE A 57 -4.64 -10.81 -34.00
C PHE A 57 -3.90 -9.70 -34.75
N LEU A 58 -3.11 -8.88 -34.06
CA LEU A 58 -2.38 -7.76 -34.66
C LEU A 58 -1.27 -8.23 -35.62
N GLU A 59 -0.56 -9.31 -35.29
CA GLU A 59 0.39 -9.96 -36.19
C GLU A 59 -0.31 -10.45 -37.47
N SER A 60 -1.52 -11.01 -37.38
CA SER A 60 -2.32 -11.39 -38.56
C SER A 60 -2.77 -10.22 -39.43
N LYS A 61 -2.75 -8.99 -38.88
CA LYS A 61 -3.04 -7.74 -39.59
C LYS A 61 -1.77 -7.03 -40.11
N GLY A 62 -0.60 -7.64 -39.94
CA GLY A 62 0.68 -7.13 -40.43
C GLY A 62 1.42 -6.19 -39.49
N TYR A 63 1.03 -6.12 -38.20
CA TYR A 63 1.78 -5.35 -37.21
C TYR A 63 2.93 -6.20 -36.64
N GLU A 64 4.15 -5.68 -36.70
CA GLU A 64 5.33 -6.31 -36.13
C GLU A 64 5.56 -5.87 -34.68
N PHE A 65 5.93 -6.81 -33.82
CA PHE A 65 6.26 -6.57 -32.41
C PHE A 65 7.77 -6.58 -32.20
N GLU A 66 8.26 -5.68 -31.34
CA GLU A 66 9.68 -5.59 -31.00
C GLU A 66 9.99 -5.97 -29.55
N SER A 67 8.99 -5.98 -28.66
CA SER A 67 9.12 -6.28 -27.24
C SER A 67 8.44 -7.59 -26.84
N GLU A 68 8.72 -8.02 -25.62
CA GLU A 68 8.07 -9.15 -24.96
C GLU A 68 6.91 -8.71 -24.05
N THR A 69 6.64 -7.40 -24.01
CA THR A 69 5.68 -6.82 -23.07
C THR A 69 4.25 -6.96 -23.57
N ASP A 70 3.34 -7.16 -22.63
CA ASP A 70 1.90 -7.04 -22.83
C ASP A 70 1.52 -5.60 -23.23
N THR A 71 2.20 -4.59 -22.69
CA THR A 71 1.95 -3.18 -23.01
C THR A 71 2.06 -2.86 -24.52
N GLU A 72 2.96 -3.51 -25.25
CA GLU A 72 3.12 -3.23 -26.68
C GLU A 72 1.85 -3.54 -27.48
N THR A 73 1.04 -4.53 -27.06
CA THR A 73 -0.22 -4.83 -27.74
C THR A 73 -1.18 -3.65 -27.68
N ILE A 74 -1.14 -2.84 -26.62
CA ILE A 74 -1.95 -1.63 -26.47
C ILE A 74 -1.55 -0.58 -27.50
N ALA A 75 -0.24 -0.34 -27.67
CA ALA A 75 0.29 0.63 -28.63
C ALA A 75 -0.03 0.23 -30.08
N LYS A 76 0.09 -1.06 -30.40
CA LYS A 76 -0.28 -1.61 -31.72
C LYS A 76 -1.79 -1.55 -31.95
N LEU A 77 -2.59 -1.86 -30.94
CA LEU A 77 -4.05 -1.88 -31.03
C LEU A 77 -4.63 -0.48 -31.27
N ILE A 78 -4.13 0.56 -30.60
CA ILE A 78 -4.62 1.93 -30.84
C ILE A 78 -4.35 2.38 -32.27
N LYS A 79 -3.20 1.99 -32.85
CA LYS A 79 -2.89 2.26 -34.24
C LYS A 79 -3.80 1.48 -35.19
N TYR A 80 -4.07 0.20 -34.93
CA TYR A 80 -5.05 -0.57 -35.69
C TYR A 80 -6.44 0.10 -35.71
N VAL A 81 -6.92 0.55 -34.55
CA VAL A 81 -8.20 1.27 -34.45
C VAL A 81 -8.17 2.59 -35.24
N PHE A 82 -7.04 3.31 -35.22
CA PHE A 82 -6.86 4.53 -35.99
C PHE A 82 -6.85 4.26 -37.50
N ASP A 83 -6.08 3.29 -37.97
CA ASP A 83 -5.93 2.93 -39.38
C ASP A 83 -7.27 2.43 -39.97
N ASN A 84 -8.16 1.87 -39.14
CA ASN A 84 -9.49 1.38 -39.51
C ASN A 84 -10.65 2.31 -39.07
N ARG A 85 -10.38 3.61 -38.88
CA ARG A 85 -11.41 4.59 -38.49
C ARG A 85 -12.46 4.81 -39.59
N GLU A 86 -13.71 5.01 -39.18
CA GLU A 86 -14.84 5.28 -40.07
C GLU A 86 -14.86 6.71 -40.62
N THR A 87 -14.31 7.65 -39.86
CA THR A 87 -14.28 9.07 -40.17
C THR A 87 -12.90 9.64 -39.91
N GLU A 88 -12.47 10.61 -40.72
CA GLU A 88 -11.19 11.30 -40.52
C GLU A 88 -11.14 12.06 -39.20
N ASP A 89 -12.26 12.68 -38.78
CA ASP A 89 -12.37 13.50 -37.57
C ASP A 89 -12.65 12.70 -36.27
N ILE A 90 -12.06 11.50 -36.13
CA ILE A 90 -12.23 10.70 -34.91
C ILE A 90 -11.47 11.33 -33.74
N THR A 91 -12.09 11.46 -32.57
CA THR A 91 -11.43 12.03 -31.38
C THR A 91 -10.45 11.03 -30.76
N PHE A 92 -9.39 11.52 -30.14
CA PHE A 92 -8.41 10.66 -29.46
C PHE A 92 -9.06 9.81 -28.35
N SER A 93 -9.98 10.40 -27.58
CA SER A 93 -10.77 9.70 -26.57
C SER A 93 -11.60 8.55 -27.14
N THR A 94 -12.13 8.67 -28.36
CA THR A 94 -12.89 7.60 -29.02
C THR A 94 -11.99 6.43 -29.40
N LEU A 95 -10.75 6.69 -29.83
CA LEU A 95 -9.78 5.64 -30.13
C LEU A 95 -9.46 4.83 -28.86
N VAL A 96 -9.14 5.53 -27.77
CA VAL A 96 -8.84 4.89 -26.48
C VAL A 96 -10.05 4.13 -25.95
N GLU A 97 -11.27 4.66 -26.11
CA GLU A 97 -12.52 3.96 -25.77
C GLU A 97 -12.63 2.59 -26.47
N ARG A 98 -12.37 2.55 -27.79
CA ARG A 98 -12.41 1.32 -28.57
C ARG A 98 -11.30 0.34 -28.15
N VAL A 99 -10.13 0.86 -27.78
CA VAL A 99 -9.00 0.05 -27.28
C VAL A 99 -9.36 -0.64 -25.97
N ILE A 100 -9.82 0.10 -24.95
CA ILE A 100 -10.09 -0.47 -23.62
C ILE A 100 -11.28 -1.44 -23.58
N GLN A 101 -12.11 -1.46 -24.62
CA GLN A 101 -13.16 -2.47 -24.80
C GLN A 101 -12.61 -3.84 -25.21
N GLN A 102 -11.39 -3.89 -25.78
CA GLN A 102 -10.72 -5.12 -26.16
C GLN A 102 -9.70 -5.59 -25.11
N LEU A 103 -9.35 -4.75 -24.14
CA LEU A 103 -8.39 -5.08 -23.09
C LEU A 103 -9.08 -5.78 -21.93
N GLU A 104 -8.48 -6.88 -21.49
CA GLU A 104 -8.81 -7.58 -20.24
C GLU A 104 -7.67 -7.44 -19.23
N GLY A 105 -8.00 -7.49 -17.95
CA GLY A 105 -7.06 -7.32 -16.84
C GLY A 105 -7.18 -5.96 -16.15
N ALA A 106 -6.10 -5.56 -15.48
CA ALA A 106 -6.01 -4.30 -14.75
C ALA A 106 -4.95 -3.41 -15.42
N PHE A 107 -5.27 -2.13 -15.61
CA PHE A 107 -4.39 -1.18 -16.27
C PHE A 107 -4.65 0.26 -15.80
N ALA A 108 -3.60 1.08 -15.75
CA ALA A 108 -3.65 2.54 -15.80
C ALA A 108 -2.80 2.98 -16.99
N LEU A 109 -3.41 3.69 -17.92
CA LEU A 109 -2.84 4.01 -19.22
C LEU A 109 -2.79 5.52 -19.43
N VAL A 110 -1.72 5.99 -20.07
CA VAL A 110 -1.62 7.37 -20.57
C VAL A 110 -1.06 7.33 -21.99
N PHE A 111 -1.79 7.91 -22.93
CA PHE A 111 -1.49 7.89 -24.35
C PHE A 111 -1.03 9.26 -24.85
N LYS A 112 -0.09 9.24 -25.80
CA LYS A 112 0.35 10.40 -26.59
C LYS A 112 0.44 10.00 -28.06
N SER A 113 0.13 10.92 -28.96
CA SER A 113 0.20 10.68 -30.41
C SER A 113 0.64 11.93 -31.17
N ILE A 114 1.30 11.73 -32.32
CA ILE A 114 1.63 12.82 -33.25
C ILE A 114 0.40 13.32 -34.02
N HIS A 115 -0.65 12.49 -34.14
CA HIS A 115 -1.90 12.83 -34.84
C HIS A 115 -2.78 13.77 -34.00
N TYR A 116 -2.55 13.82 -32.68
CA TYR A 116 -3.27 14.63 -31.70
C TYR A 116 -2.28 15.50 -30.89
N PRO A 117 -1.62 16.47 -31.53
CA PRO A 117 -0.53 17.21 -30.91
C PRO A 117 -1.01 18.02 -29.70
N GLY A 118 -0.36 17.83 -28.55
CA GLY A 118 -0.69 18.51 -27.30
C GLY A 118 -1.87 17.89 -26.53
N GLU A 119 -2.54 16.89 -27.08
CA GLU A 119 -3.60 16.15 -26.39
C GLU A 119 -3.03 15.04 -25.50
N ALA A 120 -3.76 14.73 -24.43
CA ALA A 120 -3.49 13.61 -23.54
C ALA A 120 -4.77 12.83 -23.29
N VAL A 121 -4.71 11.50 -23.37
CA VAL A 121 -5.81 10.63 -22.95
C VAL A 121 -5.31 9.63 -21.93
N ALA A 122 -6.00 9.55 -20.81
CA ALA A 122 -5.67 8.71 -19.68
C ALA A 122 -6.88 7.91 -19.22
N THR A 123 -6.68 6.66 -18.83
CA THR A 123 -7.79 5.77 -18.42
C THR A 123 -7.29 4.70 -17.48
N ARG A 124 -8.19 4.15 -16.65
CA ARG A 124 -7.85 3.08 -15.71
C ARG A 124 -8.93 2.02 -15.60
N ARG A 125 -8.52 0.84 -15.16
CA ARG A 125 -9.35 -0.25 -14.64
C ARG A 125 -8.48 -1.04 -13.65
N GLY A 126 -8.84 -1.08 -12.37
CA GLY A 126 -8.08 -1.85 -11.37
C GLY A 126 -6.65 -1.37 -11.04
N SER A 127 -6.20 -0.21 -11.53
CA SER A 127 -4.91 0.41 -11.15
C SER A 127 -5.07 1.91 -10.87
N PRO A 128 -4.45 2.46 -9.80
CA PRO A 128 -4.49 3.89 -9.48
C PRO A 128 -4.08 4.81 -10.63
N LEU A 129 -4.83 5.90 -10.81
CA LEU A 129 -4.55 6.98 -11.73
C LEU A 129 -5.27 8.26 -11.27
N LEU A 130 -4.53 9.35 -11.14
CA LEU A 130 -5.04 10.66 -10.76
C LEU A 130 -4.45 11.78 -11.61
N ILE A 131 -5.15 12.91 -11.64
CA ILE A 131 -4.78 14.09 -12.41
C ILE A 131 -4.65 15.29 -11.48
N GLY A 132 -3.44 15.80 -11.32
CA GLY A 132 -3.19 17.10 -10.70
C GLY A 132 -3.49 18.24 -11.65
N VAL A 133 -4.00 19.35 -11.13
CA VAL A 133 -4.25 20.57 -11.91
C VAL A 133 -3.63 21.79 -11.24
N ARG A 134 -2.98 22.64 -12.04
CA ARG A 134 -2.45 23.94 -11.60
C ARG A 134 -2.78 25.01 -12.64
N SER A 135 -3.29 26.14 -12.17
CA SER A 135 -3.46 27.33 -12.99
C SER A 135 -3.32 28.58 -12.12
N LYS A 136 -2.82 29.67 -12.69
CA LYS A 136 -2.85 31.00 -12.07
C LYS A 136 -4.27 31.59 -12.05
N TYR A 137 -5.16 31.06 -12.89
CA TYR A 137 -6.52 31.53 -13.08
C TYR A 137 -7.52 30.62 -12.39
N LYS A 138 -8.72 31.16 -12.15
CA LYS A 138 -9.81 30.40 -11.54
C LYS A 138 -10.21 29.24 -12.44
N LEU A 139 -10.37 28.05 -11.87
CA LEU A 139 -10.89 26.89 -12.58
C LEU A 139 -12.41 27.01 -12.79
N SER A 140 -12.90 26.46 -13.91
CA SER A 140 -14.30 26.54 -14.32
C SER A 140 -15.28 25.83 -13.39
N THR A 141 -14.84 24.75 -12.72
CA THR A 141 -15.66 23.93 -11.82
C THR A 141 -14.80 23.23 -10.77
N GLU A 142 -15.41 22.83 -9.66
CA GLU A 142 -14.83 21.98 -8.62
C GLU A 142 -15.28 20.50 -8.75
N GLN A 143 -16.23 20.23 -9.66
CA GLN A 143 -16.73 18.89 -9.99
C GLN A 143 -16.84 18.75 -11.51
N ILE A 144 -16.18 17.73 -12.07
CA ILE A 144 -16.18 17.45 -13.49
C ILE A 144 -17.29 16.44 -13.79
N PRO A 145 -18.33 16.79 -14.58
CA PRO A 145 -19.38 15.84 -14.92
C PRO A 145 -18.84 14.72 -15.83
N VAL A 146 -19.29 13.48 -15.59
CA VAL A 146 -18.97 12.33 -16.43
C VAL A 146 -19.89 12.32 -17.66
N LEU A 147 -19.30 12.27 -18.85
CA LEU A 147 -20.01 12.26 -20.12
C LEU A 147 -20.25 10.83 -20.60
N TYR A 148 -21.47 10.54 -21.05
CA TYR A 148 -21.88 9.22 -21.54
C TYR A 148 -22.25 9.27 -23.02
N ARG A 149 -21.82 8.27 -23.80
CA ARG A 149 -22.18 8.17 -25.21
C ARG A 149 -23.60 7.61 -25.34
N THR A 150 -24.52 8.37 -25.93
CA THR A 150 -25.88 7.89 -26.24
C THR A 150 -25.85 7.01 -27.48
N ARG A 151 -26.37 5.77 -27.38
CA ARG A 151 -26.31 4.70 -28.41
C ARG A 151 -27.06 4.96 -29.73
N ASN A 152 -27.60 6.15 -30.00
CA ASN A 152 -28.36 6.39 -31.23
C ASN A 152 -27.46 6.72 -32.41
N ILE A 153 -26.87 5.67 -32.99
CA ILE A 153 -26.29 5.68 -34.34
C ILE A 153 -27.46 5.41 -35.29
N GLU A 154 -28.18 6.47 -35.68
CA GLU A 154 -28.98 6.56 -36.91
C GLU A 154 -29.46 8.02 -37.00
N ASN A 155 -29.15 8.71 -38.10
CA ASN A 155 -29.39 10.15 -38.41
C ASN A 155 -28.24 11.16 -38.18
N VAL A 156 -26.98 10.76 -38.39
CA VAL A 156 -25.83 11.69 -38.38
C VAL A 156 -25.32 12.00 -39.79
N LYS A 157 -26.13 12.69 -40.61
CA LYS A 157 -25.61 13.42 -41.78
C LYS A 157 -25.76 14.95 -41.69
N ASN A 158 -26.58 15.45 -40.75
CA ASN A 158 -26.82 16.90 -40.61
C ASN A 158 -26.41 17.52 -39.25
N ILE A 159 -25.81 16.75 -38.33
CA ILE A 159 -25.48 17.23 -36.96
C ILE A 159 -23.97 17.43 -36.73
N CYS A 160 -23.09 16.79 -37.53
CA CYS A 160 -21.64 16.82 -37.30
C CYS A 160 -20.97 18.19 -37.51
N LYS A 161 -21.55 19.12 -38.28
CA LYS A 161 -20.93 20.44 -38.49
C LYS A 161 -21.24 21.48 -37.41
N THR A 162 -22.26 21.26 -36.58
CA THR A 162 -22.74 22.26 -35.59
C THR A 162 -22.56 21.85 -34.14
N ARG A 163 -22.37 20.55 -33.83
CA ARG A 163 -22.24 20.08 -32.43
C ARG A 163 -20.82 20.16 -31.85
N MET A 164 -19.76 20.04 -32.66
CA MET A 164 -18.38 20.08 -32.15
C MET A 164 -17.87 21.48 -31.79
N LYS A 165 -18.54 22.56 -32.22
CA LYS A 165 -18.22 23.93 -31.78
C LYS A 165 -18.74 24.27 -30.37
N ARG A 166 -19.50 23.37 -29.73
CA ARG A 166 -20.01 23.53 -28.36
C ARG A 166 -19.84 22.22 -27.58
N LEU A 167 -18.59 21.87 -27.20
CA LEU A 167 -18.44 21.35 -25.85
C LEU A 167 -18.72 22.56 -24.94
N ASP A 168 -19.91 22.59 -24.34
CA ASP A 168 -20.31 23.68 -23.45
C ASP A 168 -19.24 23.86 -22.36
N SER A 169 -18.88 25.12 -22.09
CA SER A 169 -17.92 25.49 -21.04
C SER A 169 -18.29 24.92 -19.66
N SER A 170 -19.54 24.50 -19.46
CA SER A 170 -20.05 23.86 -18.24
C SER A 170 -19.65 22.39 -18.06
N THR A 171 -19.08 21.73 -19.08
CA THR A 171 -18.83 20.27 -19.05
C THR A 171 -17.37 19.87 -18.88
N CYS A 172 -16.44 20.82 -18.96
CA CYS A 172 -15.00 20.58 -18.92
C CYS A 172 -14.31 21.45 -17.87
N LEU A 173 -13.28 20.91 -17.23
CA LEU A 173 -12.38 21.68 -16.38
C LEU A 173 -11.39 22.47 -17.24
N HIS A 174 -11.33 23.79 -17.04
CA HIS A 174 -10.39 24.67 -17.72
C HIS A 174 -10.16 25.95 -16.91
N ALA A 175 -9.11 26.69 -17.24
CA ALA A 175 -8.85 28.02 -16.70
C ALA A 175 -9.83 29.05 -17.29
N VAL A 176 -10.43 29.88 -16.43
CA VAL A 176 -11.35 30.96 -16.84
C VAL A 176 -10.56 32.24 -17.07
N GLY A 177 -10.68 32.82 -18.28
CA GLY A 177 -10.09 34.10 -18.65
C GLY A 177 -8.77 34.02 -19.43
N ASP A 178 -8.04 32.91 -19.31
CA ASP A 178 -6.80 32.63 -20.06
C ASP A 178 -6.69 31.11 -20.29
N LYS A 179 -5.82 30.68 -21.21
CA LYS A 179 -5.55 29.28 -21.55
C LYS A 179 -4.45 28.64 -20.69
N ALA A 180 -3.75 29.40 -19.86
CA ALA A 180 -2.63 28.88 -19.07
C ALA A 180 -3.10 27.89 -17.98
N VAL A 181 -2.84 26.61 -18.19
CA VAL A 181 -3.14 25.51 -17.27
C VAL A 181 -2.13 24.38 -17.44
N GLU A 182 -1.80 23.72 -16.34
CA GLU A 182 -0.92 22.55 -16.30
C GLU A 182 -1.69 21.35 -15.71
N PHE A 183 -1.56 20.20 -16.35
CA PHE A 183 -2.13 18.94 -15.91
C PHE A 183 -1.02 17.92 -15.65
N PHE A 184 -1.12 17.21 -14.53
CA PHE A 184 -0.12 16.24 -14.07
C PHE A 184 -0.78 14.87 -13.92
N PHE A 185 -0.46 13.92 -14.79
CA PHE A 185 -0.99 12.56 -14.70
C PHE A 185 -0.01 11.69 -13.90
N ALA A 186 -0.50 11.01 -12.87
CA ALA A 186 0.33 10.10 -12.09
C ALA A 186 -0.48 8.92 -11.54
N SER A 187 0.20 7.80 -11.33
CA SER A 187 -0.36 6.67 -10.58
C SER A 187 -0.30 6.86 -9.07
N ASP A 188 0.52 7.79 -8.58
CA ASP A 188 0.68 8.10 -7.16
C ASP A 188 0.74 9.62 -6.93
N ALA A 189 0.16 10.09 -5.82
CA ALA A 189 0.08 11.50 -5.49
C ALA A 189 1.44 12.15 -5.15
N SER A 190 2.44 11.35 -4.75
CA SER A 190 3.79 11.83 -4.43
C SER A 190 4.47 12.52 -5.61
N ALA A 191 4.18 12.09 -6.85
CA ALA A 191 4.71 12.71 -8.07
C ALA A 191 4.00 14.04 -8.45
N ILE A 192 2.90 14.39 -7.78
CA ILE A 192 2.10 15.59 -8.09
C ILE A 192 2.27 16.66 -7.02
N ILE A 193 2.51 16.28 -5.76
CA ILE A 193 2.37 17.18 -4.61
C ILE A 193 3.35 18.36 -4.61
N GLU A 194 4.52 18.23 -5.25
CA GLU A 194 5.46 19.34 -5.41
C GLU A 194 4.95 20.42 -6.37
N HIS A 195 4.00 20.06 -7.25
CA HIS A 195 3.43 20.96 -8.24
C HIS A 195 2.07 21.51 -7.79
N THR A 196 1.19 20.67 -7.24
CA THR A 196 -0.16 21.05 -6.82
C THR A 196 -0.74 20.04 -5.82
N ASN A 197 -1.61 20.50 -4.93
CA ASN A 197 -2.40 19.64 -4.04
C ASN A 197 -3.85 19.44 -4.53
N ARG A 198 -4.22 20.06 -5.67
CA ARG A 198 -5.54 19.88 -6.29
C ARG A 198 -5.50 18.71 -7.26
N VAL A 199 -6.24 17.65 -6.96
CA VAL A 199 -6.24 16.41 -7.76
C VAL A 199 -7.63 15.88 -8.05
N VAL A 200 -7.76 15.16 -9.16
CA VAL A 200 -8.94 14.38 -9.52
C VAL A 200 -8.55 12.92 -9.56
N PHE A 201 -9.17 12.09 -8.71
CA PHE A 201 -9.01 10.65 -8.76
C PHE A 201 -9.92 10.07 -9.84
N LEU A 202 -9.34 9.29 -10.75
CA LEU A 202 -10.13 8.55 -11.74
C LEU A 202 -10.69 7.28 -11.10
N GLU A 203 -11.83 6.85 -11.62
CA GLU A 203 -12.44 5.56 -11.33
C GLU A 203 -12.28 4.61 -12.52
N ASP A 204 -12.61 3.34 -12.30
CA ASP A 204 -12.55 2.34 -13.35
C ASP A 204 -13.44 2.73 -14.55
N ASP A 205 -12.93 2.49 -15.74
CA ASP A 205 -13.52 2.84 -17.03
C ASP A 205 -13.72 4.35 -17.30
N ASP A 206 -13.16 5.24 -16.45
CA ASP A 206 -13.05 6.65 -16.79
C ASP A 206 -12.03 6.84 -17.93
N ILE A 207 -12.40 7.67 -18.90
CA ILE A 207 -11.52 8.13 -19.98
C ILE A 207 -11.38 9.64 -19.83
N ALA A 208 -10.28 10.07 -19.22
CA ALA A 208 -9.93 11.48 -19.10
C ALA A 208 -9.21 11.95 -20.36
N ALA A 209 -9.69 13.03 -20.97
CA ALA A 209 -9.10 13.60 -22.17
C ALA A 209 -8.81 15.09 -21.96
N VAL A 210 -7.58 15.50 -22.23
CA VAL A 210 -7.15 16.90 -22.31
C VAL A 210 -7.02 17.27 -23.78
N ALA A 211 -7.87 18.17 -24.25
CA ALA A 211 -7.83 18.75 -25.59
C ALA A 211 -8.07 20.26 -25.49
N ASP A 212 -7.34 21.05 -26.27
CA ASP A 212 -7.38 22.52 -26.21
C ASP A 212 -7.21 23.12 -24.80
N GLY A 213 -6.41 22.46 -23.95
CA GLY A 213 -6.22 22.86 -22.54
C GLY A 213 -7.44 22.62 -21.64
N LYS A 214 -8.40 21.80 -22.07
CA LYS A 214 -9.62 21.48 -21.31
C LYS A 214 -9.64 20.00 -20.97
N LEU A 215 -9.86 19.69 -19.69
CA LEU A 215 -10.03 18.32 -19.20
C LEU A 215 -11.51 17.93 -19.19
N SER A 216 -11.82 16.80 -19.82
CA SER A 216 -13.14 16.17 -19.83
C SER A 216 -13.04 14.69 -19.43
N ILE A 217 -14.10 14.13 -18.84
CA ILE A 217 -14.13 12.73 -18.41
C ILE A 217 -15.32 12.04 -19.07
N HIS A 218 -15.05 10.93 -19.75
CA HIS A 218 -16.01 10.14 -20.51
C HIS A 218 -16.12 8.72 -19.95
N ARG A 219 -17.30 8.11 -20.07
CA ARG A 219 -17.54 6.70 -19.74
C ARG A 219 -18.51 6.06 -20.74
N VAL A 220 -18.30 4.79 -21.07
CA VAL A 220 -19.11 4.08 -22.09
C VAL A 220 -20.51 3.76 -21.58
N LYS A 221 -20.62 3.30 -20.34
CA LYS A 221 -21.88 2.86 -19.73
C LYS A 221 -22.06 3.55 -18.38
N ARG A 222 -23.32 3.82 -18.03
CA ARG A 222 -23.69 4.29 -16.70
C ARG A 222 -24.11 3.11 -15.85
N SER A 223 -23.43 2.86 -14.73
CA SER A 223 -23.95 1.99 -13.66
C SER A 223 -24.80 2.81 -12.69
N ALA A 224 -25.74 2.15 -12.01
CA ALA A 224 -26.59 2.79 -11.01
C ALA A 224 -25.81 3.25 -9.77
N SER A 225 -24.63 2.67 -9.52
CA SER A 225 -23.72 2.97 -8.41
C SER A 225 -22.71 4.08 -8.70
N ASP A 226 -22.63 4.57 -9.94
CA ASP A 226 -21.57 5.48 -10.37
C ASP A 226 -21.84 6.92 -9.95
N ASP A 227 -20.82 7.59 -9.38
CA ASP A 227 -20.89 9.03 -9.16
C ASP A 227 -21.00 9.73 -10.54
N PRO A 228 -22.01 10.60 -10.75
CA PRO A 228 -22.17 11.34 -12.00
C PRO A 228 -21.04 12.35 -12.26
N SER A 229 -20.15 12.60 -11.31
CA SER A 229 -19.05 13.56 -11.41
C SER A 229 -17.77 13.06 -10.75
N ARG A 230 -16.65 13.74 -11.03
CA ARG A 230 -15.40 13.60 -10.29
C ARG A 230 -15.09 14.91 -9.59
N ALA A 231 -15.04 14.87 -8.26
CA ALA A 231 -14.67 16.02 -7.46
C ALA A 231 -13.17 16.29 -7.56
N ILE A 232 -12.82 17.57 -7.68
CA ILE A 232 -11.44 18.01 -7.46
C ILE A 232 -11.24 18.05 -5.95
N GLN A 233 -10.30 17.26 -5.45
CA GLN A 233 -9.99 17.15 -4.03
C GLN A 233 -8.73 17.93 -3.69
N THR A 234 -8.60 18.32 -2.43
CA THR A 234 -7.35 18.90 -1.89
C THR A 234 -6.66 17.85 -1.04
N LEU A 235 -5.45 17.45 -1.46
CA LEU A 235 -4.64 16.49 -0.73
C LEU A 235 -4.19 17.07 0.61
N GLN A 236 -4.38 16.31 1.69
CA GLN A 236 -3.81 16.59 3.01
C GLN A 236 -2.41 15.98 3.15
N MET A 237 -1.58 16.15 2.12
CA MET A 237 -0.21 15.66 2.07
C MET A 237 0.73 16.85 1.90
N GLU A 238 1.85 16.84 2.60
CA GLU A 238 2.87 17.88 2.49
C GLU A 238 4.13 17.31 1.85
N LEU A 239 4.82 18.14 1.06
CA LEU A 239 6.06 17.74 0.38
C LEU A 239 7.12 17.19 1.35
N GLN A 240 7.22 17.76 2.55
CA GLN A 240 8.16 17.31 3.59
C GLN A 240 7.94 15.85 4.01
N GLN A 241 6.71 15.34 3.91
CA GLN A 241 6.38 13.96 4.26
C GLN A 241 6.99 12.95 3.29
N ILE A 242 7.24 13.34 2.04
CA ILE A 242 7.84 12.50 1.00
C ILE A 242 9.33 12.81 0.74
N MET A 243 9.95 13.68 1.54
CA MET A 243 11.39 13.98 1.50
C MET A 243 12.14 13.27 2.61
N LYS A 244 13.42 12.94 2.41
CA LYS A 244 14.28 12.33 3.45
C LYS A 244 14.58 13.27 4.62
N GLY A 245 14.55 14.59 4.39
CA GLY A 245 14.94 15.58 5.40
C GLY A 245 16.40 15.41 5.80
N ASN A 246 16.67 15.32 7.10
CA ASN A 246 18.03 15.15 7.65
C ASN A 246 18.49 13.68 7.73
N PHE A 247 17.68 12.74 7.23
CA PHE A 247 18.01 11.31 7.24
C PHE A 247 18.70 10.87 5.94
N SER A 248 19.51 9.82 6.04
CA SER A 248 20.22 9.26 4.88
C SER A 248 19.30 8.42 3.97
N ALA A 249 18.26 7.82 4.55
CA ALA A 249 17.32 6.93 3.88
C ALA A 249 15.88 7.16 4.36
N PHE A 250 14.91 6.83 3.51
CA PHE A 250 13.49 6.86 3.89
C PHE A 250 13.19 5.85 4.98
N MET A 251 13.72 4.62 4.88
CA MET A 251 13.54 3.63 5.93
C MET A 251 14.03 4.15 7.30
N GLN A 252 15.18 4.84 7.33
CA GLN A 252 15.69 5.45 8.56
C GLN A 252 14.73 6.51 9.09
N LYS A 253 14.35 7.48 8.24
CA LYS A 253 13.36 8.51 8.60
C LYS A 253 12.10 7.89 9.20
N GLU A 254 11.53 6.90 8.51
CA GLU A 254 10.26 6.30 8.87
C GLU A 254 10.31 5.48 10.16
N ILE A 255 11.45 4.86 10.48
CA ILE A 255 11.67 4.24 11.79
C ILE A 255 11.67 5.31 12.89
N PHE A 256 12.39 6.41 12.68
CA PHE A 256 12.56 7.47 13.67
C PHE A 256 11.32 8.38 13.82
N GLU A 257 10.43 8.43 12.82
CA GLU A 257 9.12 9.11 12.87
C GLU A 257 8.01 8.26 13.54
N GLN A 258 8.34 7.09 14.09
CA GLN A 258 7.35 6.25 14.78
C GLN A 258 6.67 6.92 16.00
N PRO A 259 7.34 7.75 16.83
CA PRO A 259 6.66 8.50 17.87
C PRO A 259 5.51 9.38 17.34
N GLU A 260 5.78 10.11 16.25
CA GLU A 260 4.83 11.03 15.62
C GLU A 260 3.72 10.28 14.89
N SER A 261 4.06 9.25 14.11
CA SER A 261 3.07 8.47 13.35
C SER A 261 2.13 7.67 14.25
N VAL A 262 2.64 7.11 15.35
CA VAL A 262 1.81 6.49 16.40
C VAL A 262 0.86 7.52 17.03
N PHE A 263 1.36 8.71 17.38
CA PHE A 263 0.52 9.79 17.88
C PHE A 263 -0.56 10.21 16.88
N ASN A 264 -0.20 10.39 15.61
CA ASN A 264 -1.12 10.74 14.53
C ASN A 264 -2.19 9.66 14.27
N THR A 265 -1.84 8.40 14.51
CA THR A 265 -2.77 7.27 14.44
C THR A 265 -3.84 7.36 15.53
N MET A 266 -3.51 7.89 16.71
CA MET A 266 -4.45 8.04 17.84
C MET A 266 -5.19 9.39 17.84
N ARG A 267 -4.66 10.39 17.14
CA ARG A 267 -5.19 11.77 17.12
C ARG A 267 -6.67 11.80 16.75
N GLY A 268 -7.48 12.41 17.63
CA GLY A 268 -8.93 12.53 17.47
C GLY A 268 -9.72 11.22 17.65
N ARG A 269 -9.06 10.11 18.00
CA ARG A 269 -9.67 8.79 18.17
C ARG A 269 -9.59 8.29 19.60
N VAL A 270 -8.53 8.65 20.33
CA VAL A 270 -8.37 8.32 21.75
C VAL A 270 -8.51 9.61 22.57
N ASN A 271 -9.46 9.62 23.50
CA ASN A 271 -9.54 10.66 24.52
C ASN A 271 -8.93 10.12 25.82
N PHE A 272 -7.73 10.62 26.17
CA PHE A 272 -6.99 10.19 27.34
C PHE A 272 -7.52 10.76 28.66
N GLU A 273 -8.39 11.76 28.64
CA GLU A 273 -9.02 12.31 29.85
C GLU A 273 -10.22 11.45 30.26
N THR A 274 -11.07 11.10 29.29
CA THR A 274 -12.26 10.27 29.51
C THR A 274 -11.99 8.77 29.36
N ASN A 275 -10.79 8.39 28.89
CA ASN A 275 -10.44 7.01 28.54
C ASN A 275 -11.42 6.37 27.53
N THR A 276 -11.85 7.14 26.53
CA THR A 276 -12.75 6.67 25.47
C THR A 276 -12.02 6.55 24.14
N VAL A 277 -12.46 5.59 23.32
CA VAL A 277 -11.90 5.34 21.99
C VAL A 277 -13.03 5.32 20.97
N LEU A 278 -12.92 6.16 19.94
CA LEU A 278 -13.88 6.24 18.85
C LEU A 278 -13.17 6.22 17.50
N LEU A 279 -13.44 5.18 16.73
CA LEU A 279 -13.01 5.09 15.33
C LEU A 279 -14.15 5.58 14.44
N GLY A 280 -14.10 6.86 14.05
CA GLY A 280 -15.19 7.53 13.34
C GLY A 280 -15.67 6.78 12.09
N GLY A 281 -14.76 6.19 11.32
CA GLY A 281 -15.09 5.42 10.12
C GLY A 281 -15.83 4.10 10.37
N LEU A 282 -15.93 3.63 11.63
CA LEU A 282 -16.67 2.43 12.03
C LEU A 282 -17.98 2.75 12.77
N LYS A 283 -18.24 4.02 13.08
CA LYS A 283 -19.33 4.45 13.96
C LYS A 283 -20.70 3.91 13.51
N ASP A 284 -20.99 4.01 12.21
CA ASP A 284 -22.30 3.63 11.67
C ASP A 284 -22.48 2.10 11.56
N HIS A 285 -21.38 1.34 11.59
CA HIS A 285 -21.37 -0.12 11.44
C HIS A 285 -21.11 -0.85 12.77
N LEU A 286 -20.73 -0.14 13.84
CA LEU A 286 -20.33 -0.72 15.11
C LEU A 286 -21.39 -1.66 15.72
N LYS A 287 -22.67 -1.31 15.59
CA LYS A 287 -23.78 -2.15 16.10
C LYS A 287 -23.89 -3.48 15.36
N GLU A 288 -23.59 -3.50 14.06
CA GLU A 288 -23.60 -4.69 13.25
C GLU A 288 -22.36 -5.55 13.53
N ILE A 289 -21.19 -4.92 13.62
CA ILE A 289 -19.93 -5.58 14.01
C ILE A 289 -20.08 -6.26 15.37
N ARG A 290 -20.70 -5.62 16.36
CA ARG A 290 -20.93 -6.24 17.70
C ARG A 290 -21.85 -7.46 17.69
N ARG A 291 -22.60 -7.70 16.61
CA ARG A 291 -23.48 -8.88 16.46
C ARG A 291 -22.82 -10.02 15.69
N CYS A 292 -21.65 -9.79 15.11
CA CYS A 292 -20.91 -10.82 14.39
C CYS A 292 -20.43 -11.93 15.34
N ARG A 293 -20.07 -13.08 14.76
CA ARG A 293 -19.66 -14.26 15.54
C ARG A 293 -18.20 -14.60 15.38
N ARG A 294 -17.49 -13.96 14.46
CA ARG A 294 -16.09 -14.26 14.14
C ARG A 294 -15.46 -13.08 13.41
N LEU A 295 -14.20 -12.83 13.75
CA LEU A 295 -13.34 -11.88 13.04
C LEU A 295 -12.38 -12.66 12.15
N ILE A 296 -12.21 -12.21 10.91
CA ILE A 296 -11.21 -12.72 9.98
C ILE A 296 -10.32 -11.56 9.56
N VAL A 297 -9.04 -11.61 9.86
CA VAL A 297 -8.08 -10.55 9.56
C VAL A 297 -7.15 -11.02 8.45
N ILE A 298 -7.22 -10.35 7.31
CA ILE A 298 -6.61 -10.76 6.05
C ILE A 298 -5.59 -9.70 5.62
N GLY A 299 -4.38 -10.13 5.27
CA GLY A 299 -3.33 -9.27 4.76
C GLY A 299 -2.14 -10.07 4.21
N CYS A 300 -1.13 -9.38 3.71
CA CYS A 300 0.11 -9.98 3.20
C CYS A 300 1.34 -9.41 3.91
N GLY A 301 2.40 -10.20 4.00
CA GLY A 301 3.71 -9.77 4.54
C GLY A 301 3.61 -9.11 5.92
N THR A 302 4.22 -7.92 6.06
CA THR A 302 4.21 -7.15 7.31
C THR A 302 2.80 -6.80 7.80
N SER A 303 1.81 -6.59 6.91
CA SER A 303 0.43 -6.34 7.34
C SER A 303 -0.26 -7.58 7.92
N TYR A 304 0.09 -8.77 7.45
CA TYR A 304 -0.30 -10.02 8.10
C TYR A 304 0.36 -10.13 9.49
N HIS A 305 1.63 -9.75 9.65
CA HIS A 305 2.27 -9.75 10.96
C HIS A 305 1.58 -8.81 11.96
N ALA A 306 1.07 -7.65 11.53
CA ALA A 306 0.29 -6.75 12.39
C ALA A 306 -1.00 -7.42 12.91
N ALA A 307 -1.65 -8.23 12.07
CA ALA A 307 -2.79 -9.06 12.48
C ALA A 307 -2.37 -10.13 13.51
N VAL A 308 -1.26 -10.85 13.27
CA VAL A 308 -0.73 -11.83 14.24
C VAL A 308 -0.40 -11.16 15.57
N ALA A 309 0.18 -9.96 15.55
CA ALA A 309 0.59 -9.22 16.75
C ALA A 309 -0.58 -8.82 17.64
N THR A 310 -1.75 -8.59 17.04
CA THR A 310 -2.95 -8.11 17.73
C THR A 310 -4.01 -9.19 17.94
N ARG A 311 -3.84 -10.37 17.36
CA ARG A 311 -4.79 -11.49 17.47
C ARG A 311 -5.21 -11.75 18.91
N GLN A 312 -4.23 -11.90 19.82
CA GLN A 312 -4.49 -12.24 21.22
C GLN A 312 -5.31 -11.17 21.95
N VAL A 313 -5.02 -9.88 21.75
CA VAL A 313 -5.77 -8.79 22.40
C VAL A 313 -7.15 -8.59 21.76
N LEU A 314 -7.30 -8.89 20.48
CA LEU A 314 -8.62 -8.92 19.84
C LEU A 314 -9.48 -10.06 20.40
N GLU A 315 -8.93 -11.27 20.54
CA GLU A 315 -9.61 -12.40 21.20
C GLU A 315 -10.01 -12.02 22.63
N GLU A 316 -9.10 -11.40 23.41
CA GLU A 316 -9.36 -10.95 24.79
C GLU A 316 -10.49 -9.92 24.89
N LEU A 317 -10.43 -8.85 24.09
CA LEU A 317 -11.35 -7.72 24.23
C LEU A 317 -12.69 -7.94 23.53
N THR A 318 -12.74 -8.79 22.51
CA THR A 318 -13.99 -9.07 21.78
C THR A 318 -14.69 -10.33 22.29
N GLU A 319 -13.93 -11.30 22.81
CA GLU A 319 -14.34 -12.68 23.08
C GLU A 319 -14.86 -13.43 21.84
N LEU A 320 -14.51 -12.95 20.65
CA LEU A 320 -14.83 -13.62 19.38
C LEU A 320 -13.64 -14.49 18.94
N PRO A 321 -13.89 -15.59 18.22
CA PRO A 321 -12.86 -16.25 17.44
C PRO A 321 -12.23 -15.25 16.46
N VAL A 322 -10.90 -15.12 16.49
CA VAL A 322 -10.13 -14.29 15.56
C VAL A 322 -9.25 -15.19 14.70
N MET A 323 -9.55 -15.24 13.42
CA MET A 323 -8.72 -15.91 12.42
C MET A 323 -7.81 -14.87 11.75
N VAL A 324 -6.56 -15.24 11.51
CA VAL A 324 -5.58 -14.40 10.82
C VAL A 324 -5.05 -15.17 9.63
N GLU A 325 -5.17 -14.61 8.44
CA GLU A 325 -4.98 -15.32 7.18
C GLU A 325 -4.06 -14.55 6.23
N LEU A 326 -3.15 -15.28 5.60
CA LEU A 326 -2.41 -14.78 4.43
C LEU A 326 -3.37 -14.76 3.23
N ALA A 327 -3.48 -13.62 2.56
CA ALA A 327 -4.52 -13.43 1.55
C ALA A 327 -4.43 -14.41 0.36
N SER A 328 -3.23 -14.76 -0.08
CA SER A 328 -3.01 -15.74 -1.16
C SER A 328 -3.53 -17.14 -0.80
N ASP A 329 -3.08 -17.69 0.33
CA ASP A 329 -3.52 -19.01 0.80
C ASP A 329 -5.01 -19.02 1.19
N PHE A 330 -5.54 -17.90 1.65
CA PHE A 330 -6.98 -17.74 1.90
C PHE A 330 -7.83 -17.95 0.63
N LEU A 331 -7.37 -17.39 -0.51
CA LEU A 331 -7.99 -17.53 -1.82
C LEU A 331 -7.82 -18.95 -2.36
N ASP A 332 -6.60 -19.50 -2.32
CA ASP A 332 -6.28 -20.83 -2.83
C ASP A 332 -7.16 -21.93 -2.21
N ARG A 333 -7.39 -21.84 -0.90
CA ARG A 333 -8.20 -22.81 -0.16
C ARG A 333 -9.70 -22.59 -0.31
N ASN A 334 -10.14 -21.54 -1.01
CA ASN A 334 -11.54 -21.13 -1.06
C ASN A 334 -12.16 -21.08 0.35
N THR A 335 -11.51 -20.33 1.24
CA THR A 335 -11.81 -20.36 2.69
C THR A 335 -13.30 -20.07 2.96
N PRO A 336 -13.98 -20.84 3.84
CA PRO A 336 -15.39 -20.61 4.17
C PRO A 336 -15.63 -19.28 4.90
N VAL A 337 -16.44 -18.42 4.28
CA VAL A 337 -16.89 -17.13 4.83
C VAL A 337 -18.40 -17.09 4.89
N PHE A 338 -18.94 -16.56 5.98
CA PHE A 338 -20.36 -16.48 6.28
C PHE A 338 -20.81 -15.03 6.45
N ARG A 339 -22.13 -14.83 6.49
CA ARG A 339 -22.75 -13.50 6.54
C ARG A 339 -22.58 -12.79 7.89
N ASP A 340 -22.31 -13.55 8.94
CA ASP A 340 -22.06 -13.08 10.30
C ASP A 340 -20.57 -13.02 10.65
N ASP A 341 -19.70 -13.12 9.64
CA ASP A 341 -18.28 -12.79 9.75
C ASP A 341 -18.06 -11.29 9.55
N VAL A 342 -17.08 -10.75 10.29
CA VAL A 342 -16.48 -9.44 10.00
C VAL A 342 -15.07 -9.66 9.48
N CYS A 343 -14.82 -9.25 8.25
CA CYS A 343 -13.54 -9.43 7.57
C CYS A 343 -12.76 -8.11 7.54
N PHE A 344 -11.61 -8.08 8.18
CA PHE A 344 -10.65 -6.99 8.15
C PHE A 344 -9.64 -7.20 7.03
N PHE A 345 -9.39 -6.15 6.25
CA PHE A 345 -8.41 -6.13 5.17
C PHE A 345 -7.33 -5.10 5.49
N ILE A 346 -6.15 -5.59 5.85
CA ILE A 346 -5.03 -4.75 6.26
C ILE A 346 -4.07 -4.59 5.08
N SER A 347 -3.90 -3.36 4.62
CA SER A 347 -2.96 -3.04 3.53
C SER A 347 -2.50 -1.60 3.65
N GLN A 348 -1.19 -1.37 3.71
CA GLN A 348 -0.64 -0.02 3.72
C GLN A 348 -1.08 0.75 2.44
N SER A 349 -0.88 0.14 1.28
CA SER A 349 -1.19 0.78 -0.02
C SER A 349 -2.68 0.80 -0.33
N GLY A 350 -3.44 -0.16 0.20
CA GLY A 350 -4.85 -0.38 -0.17
C GLY A 350 -5.04 -0.94 -1.57
N GLU A 351 -3.96 -1.42 -2.21
CA GLU A 351 -3.94 -1.89 -3.61
C GLU A 351 -3.27 -3.28 -3.75
N THR A 352 -2.96 -3.96 -2.64
CA THR A 352 -2.34 -5.30 -2.68
C THR A 352 -3.29 -6.29 -3.36
N ALA A 353 -2.85 -6.93 -4.45
CA ALA A 353 -3.70 -7.73 -5.34
C ALA A 353 -4.47 -8.85 -4.59
N ASP A 354 -3.77 -9.74 -3.89
CA ASP A 354 -4.39 -10.84 -3.14
C ASP A 354 -5.36 -10.32 -2.06
N THR A 355 -4.98 -9.27 -1.33
CA THR A 355 -5.86 -8.69 -0.30
C THR A 355 -7.13 -8.09 -0.90
N LEU A 356 -7.03 -7.45 -2.07
CA LEU A 356 -8.18 -6.89 -2.80
C LEU A 356 -9.07 -7.99 -3.37
N LEU A 357 -8.49 -9.07 -3.88
CA LEU A 357 -9.24 -10.25 -4.34
C LEU A 357 -9.95 -10.94 -3.18
N ALA A 358 -9.28 -11.09 -2.03
CA ALA A 358 -9.89 -11.63 -0.81
C ALA A 358 -11.04 -10.73 -0.31
N LEU A 359 -10.92 -9.41 -0.45
CA LEU A 359 -12.01 -8.48 -0.16
C LEU A 359 -13.24 -8.78 -1.02
N ARG A 360 -13.06 -8.83 -2.33
CA ARG A 360 -14.16 -9.12 -3.27
C ARG A 360 -14.78 -10.49 -3.01
N TYR A 361 -13.94 -11.50 -2.73
CA TYR A 361 -14.38 -12.85 -2.35
C TYR A 361 -15.28 -12.87 -1.09
N CYS A 362 -14.93 -12.09 -0.07
CA CYS A 362 -15.73 -11.97 1.16
C CYS A 362 -17.03 -11.18 0.93
N LYS A 363 -16.99 -10.13 0.10
CA LYS A 363 -18.18 -9.35 -0.28
C LYS A 363 -19.21 -10.20 -1.01
N ASP A 364 -18.77 -11.07 -1.92
CA ASP A 364 -19.66 -12.00 -2.64
C ASP A 364 -20.40 -12.96 -1.68
N ARG A 365 -19.79 -13.25 -0.53
CA ARG A 365 -20.37 -14.06 0.56
C ARG A 365 -21.14 -13.24 1.58
N ARG A 366 -21.24 -11.92 1.37
CA ARG A 366 -21.98 -10.95 2.18
C ARG A 366 -21.51 -10.86 3.63
N ALA A 367 -20.22 -11.07 3.86
CA ALA A 367 -19.59 -10.69 5.13
C ALA A 367 -19.48 -9.16 5.22
N LEU A 368 -19.48 -8.62 6.44
CA LEU A 368 -19.20 -7.19 6.65
C LEU A 368 -17.69 -6.96 6.50
N THR A 369 -17.32 -5.98 5.68
CA THR A 369 -15.93 -5.74 5.30
C THR A 369 -15.38 -4.44 5.90
N VAL A 370 -14.19 -4.53 6.50
CA VAL A 370 -13.52 -3.42 7.18
C VAL A 370 -12.13 -3.19 6.59
N GLY A 371 -11.88 -2.03 6.00
CA GLY A 371 -10.56 -1.66 5.47
C GLY A 371 -9.67 -0.99 6.52
N VAL A 372 -8.44 -1.46 6.71
CA VAL A 372 -7.41 -0.80 7.53
C VAL A 372 -6.26 -0.38 6.62
N THR A 373 -6.27 0.88 6.18
CA THR A 373 -5.42 1.36 5.07
C THR A 373 -4.66 2.63 5.37
N ASN A 374 -3.54 2.88 4.68
CA ASN A 374 -2.78 4.13 4.79
C ASN A 374 -2.88 5.02 3.54
N THR A 375 -3.68 4.63 2.54
CA THR A 375 -3.88 5.42 1.31
C THR A 375 -5.36 5.77 1.16
N VAL A 376 -5.66 7.06 1.26
CA VAL A 376 -7.02 7.58 1.07
C VAL A 376 -7.46 7.36 -0.38
N GLY A 377 -8.67 6.83 -0.57
CA GLY A 377 -9.24 6.60 -1.91
C GLY A 377 -8.67 5.38 -2.63
N SER A 378 -7.85 4.56 -1.97
CA SER A 378 -7.40 3.26 -2.48
C SER A 378 -8.56 2.30 -2.73
N SER A 379 -8.36 1.31 -3.59
CA SER A 379 -9.37 0.31 -3.96
C SER A 379 -9.95 -0.40 -2.73
N ILE A 380 -9.11 -0.88 -1.81
CA ILE A 380 -9.60 -1.51 -0.56
C ILE A 380 -10.43 -0.52 0.26
N SER A 381 -9.99 0.73 0.43
CA SER A 381 -10.72 1.72 1.24
C SER A 381 -12.09 2.10 0.65
N ARG A 382 -12.24 2.05 -0.68
CA ARG A 382 -13.49 2.37 -1.39
C ARG A 382 -14.43 1.18 -1.45
N GLU A 383 -13.90 -0.04 -1.60
CA GLU A 383 -14.71 -1.24 -1.76
C GLU A 383 -15.19 -1.82 -0.43
N THR A 384 -14.55 -1.53 0.71
CA THR A 384 -15.03 -1.98 2.02
C THR A 384 -16.25 -1.20 2.50
N ASP A 385 -17.13 -1.84 3.30
CA ASP A 385 -18.33 -1.20 3.86
C ASP A 385 -17.99 -0.06 4.83
N CYS A 386 -16.91 -0.25 5.59
CA CYS A 386 -16.38 0.75 6.51
C CYS A 386 -14.86 0.60 6.66
N GLY A 387 -14.20 1.54 7.34
CA GLY A 387 -12.75 1.44 7.47
C GLY A 387 -12.10 2.45 8.40
N VAL A 388 -10.80 2.23 8.61
CA VAL A 388 -9.91 3.06 9.41
C VAL A 388 -8.70 3.44 8.56
N HIS A 389 -8.54 4.73 8.32
CA HIS A 389 -7.29 5.24 7.77
C HIS A 389 -6.25 5.32 8.90
N ILE A 390 -5.14 4.58 8.82
CA ILE A 390 -4.19 4.50 9.95
C ILE A 390 -3.48 5.83 10.20
N ASN A 391 -3.39 6.72 9.20
CA ASN A 391 -2.83 8.07 9.32
C ASN A 391 -1.35 8.07 9.80
N ALA A 392 -0.54 7.16 9.26
CA ALA A 392 0.91 7.12 9.52
C ALA A 392 1.68 8.16 8.69
N GLY A 393 1.01 8.84 7.76
CA GLY A 393 1.61 9.62 6.69
C GLY A 393 2.15 8.73 5.56
N PRO A 394 2.57 9.31 4.43
CA PRO A 394 3.22 8.57 3.35
C PRO A 394 4.39 7.74 3.86
N GLU A 395 4.48 6.50 3.37
CA GLU A 395 5.63 5.63 3.60
C GLU A 395 6.25 5.41 2.21
N ILE A 396 7.51 5.72 2.05
CA ILE A 396 8.27 5.68 0.80
C ILE A 396 9.25 4.50 0.79
N GLY A 397 9.84 4.15 1.95
CA GLY A 397 10.72 2.99 2.07
C GLY A 397 10.03 1.71 1.63
N VAL A 398 10.73 0.81 0.91
CA VAL A 398 10.13 -0.43 0.40
C VAL A 398 9.71 -1.34 1.56
N ALA A 399 10.56 -1.50 2.57
CA ALA A 399 10.24 -2.27 3.76
C ALA A 399 9.34 -1.46 4.70
N SER A 400 8.15 -1.97 5.00
CA SER A 400 7.21 -1.29 5.90
C SER A 400 7.74 -1.21 7.34
N THR A 401 7.54 -0.05 7.98
CA THR A 401 8.00 0.24 9.35
C THR A 401 6.89 0.92 10.17
N LYS A 402 6.67 2.22 9.99
CA LYS A 402 5.62 2.98 10.69
C LYS A 402 4.21 2.51 10.34
N ALA A 403 3.98 1.98 9.14
CA ALA A 403 2.67 1.42 8.83
C ALA A 403 2.36 0.15 9.65
N TYR A 404 3.35 -0.69 9.97
CA TYR A 404 3.16 -1.84 10.88
C TYR A 404 2.69 -1.41 12.26
N THR A 405 3.39 -0.46 12.89
CA THR A 405 3.07 0.00 14.25
C THR A 405 1.75 0.79 14.28
N SER A 406 1.44 1.57 13.25
CA SER A 406 0.13 2.22 13.10
C SER A 406 -1.02 1.23 12.84
N GLN A 407 -0.80 0.15 12.07
CA GLN A 407 -1.77 -0.93 11.89
C GLN A 407 -2.05 -1.65 13.21
N PHE A 408 -0.99 -1.96 13.97
CA PHE A 408 -1.08 -2.55 15.30
C PHE A 408 -2.00 -1.71 16.20
N ILE A 409 -1.72 -0.41 16.34
CA ILE A 409 -2.49 0.48 17.22
C ILE A 409 -3.93 0.63 16.74
N SER A 410 -4.16 0.68 15.43
CA SER A 410 -5.51 0.78 14.87
C SER A 410 -6.38 -0.42 15.25
N LEU A 411 -5.82 -1.64 15.24
CA LEU A 411 -6.51 -2.86 15.68
C LEU A 411 -6.70 -2.91 17.20
N VAL A 412 -5.73 -2.44 17.99
CA VAL A 412 -5.90 -2.30 19.44
C VAL A 412 -7.03 -1.32 19.77
N MET A 413 -7.09 -0.17 19.10
CA MET A 413 -8.19 0.79 19.25
C MET A 413 -9.54 0.18 18.87
N PHE A 414 -9.58 -0.70 17.86
CA PHE A 414 -10.79 -1.45 17.53
C PHE A 414 -11.22 -2.39 18.67
N GLY A 415 -10.30 -3.17 19.24
CA GLY A 415 -10.59 -4.00 20.43
C GLY A 415 -11.09 -3.16 21.63
N LEU A 416 -10.50 -1.98 21.83
CA LEU A 416 -10.95 -0.97 22.80
C LEU A 416 -12.26 -0.29 22.40
N MET A 417 -12.79 -0.43 21.19
CA MET A 417 -14.14 0.05 20.89
C MET A 417 -15.18 -1.06 21.12
N MET A 418 -14.76 -2.32 20.92
CA MET A 418 -15.61 -3.50 21.10
C MET A 418 -15.87 -3.86 22.57
N SER A 419 -14.90 -3.62 23.46
CA SER A 419 -15.01 -3.93 24.89
C SER A 419 -15.68 -2.84 25.74
N GLU A 420 -16.16 -1.74 25.13
CA GLU A 420 -16.56 -0.52 25.85
C GLU A 420 -17.69 -0.74 26.85
N ASP A 421 -18.70 -1.53 26.50
CA ASP A 421 -19.87 -1.76 27.33
C ASP A 421 -19.64 -2.86 28.40
N ARG A 422 -18.44 -3.44 28.47
CA ARG A 422 -18.12 -4.53 29.41
C ARG A 422 -17.52 -3.97 30.70
N ILE A 423 -18.27 -4.07 31.80
CA ILE A 423 -17.84 -3.58 33.12
C ILE A 423 -16.56 -4.30 33.61
N SER A 424 -16.47 -5.61 33.39
CA SER A 424 -15.32 -6.44 33.80
C SER A 424 -14.01 -6.04 33.13
N LEU A 425 -14.06 -5.46 31.93
CA LEU A 425 -12.87 -5.08 31.16
C LEU A 425 -12.45 -3.61 31.37
N GLN A 426 -13.18 -2.81 32.16
CA GLN A 426 -12.87 -1.38 32.30
C GLN A 426 -11.47 -1.12 32.88
N ASN A 427 -11.00 -1.94 33.81
CA ASN A 427 -9.64 -1.83 34.35
C ASN A 427 -8.59 -2.10 33.27
N ARG A 428 -8.78 -3.18 32.53
CA ARG A 428 -7.90 -3.58 31.43
C ARG A 428 -7.87 -2.55 30.30
N ARG A 429 -9.03 -2.01 29.92
CA ARG A 429 -9.13 -0.91 28.95
C ARG A 429 -8.37 0.32 29.41
N ARG A 430 -8.55 0.74 30.66
CA ARG A 430 -7.82 1.88 31.22
C ARG A 430 -6.32 1.63 31.19
N GLU A 431 -5.85 0.46 31.61
CA GLU A 431 -4.44 0.08 31.53
C GLU A 431 -3.89 0.25 30.11
N ILE A 432 -4.55 -0.34 29.11
CA ILE A 432 -4.12 -0.23 27.70
C ILE A 432 -4.13 1.22 27.21
N ILE A 433 -5.17 2.01 27.52
CA ILE A 433 -5.27 3.42 27.11
C ILE A 433 -4.16 4.28 27.75
N HIS A 434 -3.81 4.01 29.02
CA HIS A 434 -2.67 4.66 29.66
C HIS A 434 -1.35 4.25 29.00
N GLY A 435 -1.21 2.97 28.63
CA GLY A 435 -0.07 2.48 27.84
C GLY A 435 0.07 3.20 26.50
N LEU A 436 -1.05 3.37 25.77
CA LEU A 436 -1.09 4.12 24.51
C LEU A 436 -0.67 5.58 24.68
N ARG A 437 -1.03 6.22 25.80
CA ARG A 437 -0.64 7.61 26.12
C ARG A 437 0.87 7.76 26.24
N SER A 438 1.53 6.82 26.91
CA SER A 438 2.98 6.86 27.14
C SER A 438 3.79 6.33 25.95
N LEU A 439 3.16 5.57 25.05
CA LEU A 439 3.83 4.84 23.97
C LEU A 439 4.76 5.70 23.08
N PRO A 440 4.41 6.93 22.64
CA PRO A 440 5.31 7.76 21.84
C PRO A 440 6.65 8.06 22.54
N GLU A 441 6.62 8.35 23.84
CA GLU A 441 7.84 8.64 24.61
C GLU A 441 8.66 7.36 24.85
N LEU A 442 8.01 6.22 25.09
CA LEU A 442 8.70 4.94 25.20
C LEU A 442 9.35 4.52 23.87
N ILE A 443 8.75 4.87 22.72
CA ILE A 443 9.37 4.66 21.41
C ILE A 443 10.64 5.51 21.27
N LYS A 444 10.61 6.79 21.66
CA LYS A 444 11.80 7.66 21.65
C LYS A 444 12.94 7.08 22.51
N GLU A 445 12.59 6.54 23.68
CA GLU A 445 13.53 5.86 24.55
C GLU A 445 14.15 4.62 23.87
N VAL A 446 13.36 3.82 23.14
CA VAL A 446 13.90 2.70 22.35
C VAL A 446 14.78 3.18 21.19
N LEU A 447 14.39 4.26 20.49
CA LEU A 447 15.18 4.84 19.41
C LEU A 447 16.53 5.39 19.89
N SER A 448 16.64 5.82 21.16
CA SER A 448 17.91 6.21 21.77
C SER A 448 18.92 5.06 21.90
N LEU A 449 18.50 3.81 21.70
CA LEU A 449 19.37 2.63 21.71
C LEU A 449 20.07 2.40 20.36
N ASP A 450 19.92 3.31 19.39
CA ASP A 450 20.44 3.17 18.03
C ASP A 450 21.92 2.81 17.98
N GLU A 451 22.78 3.50 18.74
CA GLU A 451 24.23 3.20 18.81
C GLU A 451 24.50 1.78 19.32
N LYS A 452 23.78 1.34 20.36
CA LYS A 452 23.93 -0.02 20.91
C LYS A 452 23.51 -1.09 19.89
N ILE A 453 22.51 -0.78 19.07
CA ILE A 453 22.04 -1.68 18.00
C ILE A 453 23.01 -1.66 16.82
N HIS A 454 23.62 -0.52 16.52
CA HIS A 454 24.70 -0.40 15.54
C HIS A 454 25.91 -1.26 15.93
N ASP A 455 26.34 -1.22 17.18
CA ASP A 455 27.42 -2.07 17.70
C ASP A 455 27.11 -3.56 17.57
N LEU A 456 25.84 -3.92 17.76
CA LEU A 456 25.40 -5.29 17.55
C LEU A 456 25.43 -5.67 16.06
N ALA A 457 25.05 -4.76 15.16
CA ALA A 457 25.12 -4.98 13.73
C ALA A 457 26.57 -5.21 13.24
N LEU A 458 27.56 -4.54 13.83
CA LEU A 458 28.99 -4.75 13.55
C LEU A 458 29.46 -6.18 13.84
N GLU A 459 28.83 -6.88 14.78
CA GLU A 459 29.15 -8.28 15.07
C GLU A 459 28.41 -9.27 14.16
N LEU A 460 27.23 -8.87 13.68
CA LEU A 460 26.33 -9.75 12.94
C LEU A 460 26.43 -9.60 11.42
N TYR A 461 26.98 -8.51 10.88
CA TYR A 461 26.91 -8.23 9.44
C TYR A 461 27.59 -9.28 8.56
N THR A 462 28.58 -10.02 9.08
CA THR A 462 29.25 -11.11 8.35
C THR A 462 28.51 -12.45 8.43
N GLN A 463 27.53 -12.57 9.31
CA GLN A 463 26.79 -13.81 9.54
C GLN A 463 25.86 -14.14 8.38
N ARG A 464 25.71 -15.42 8.06
CA ARG A 464 24.81 -15.85 6.97
C ARG A 464 23.38 -16.07 7.43
N SER A 465 23.21 -16.47 8.69
CA SER A 465 21.92 -16.82 9.26
C SER A 465 21.72 -16.21 10.63
N LEU A 466 20.46 -16.00 10.99
CA LEU A 466 20.05 -15.44 12.28
C LEU A 466 18.67 -15.98 12.66
N LEU A 467 18.56 -16.60 13.83
CA LEU A 467 17.28 -17.06 14.35
C LEU A 467 16.71 -16.02 15.32
N VAL A 468 15.43 -15.67 15.18
CA VAL A 468 14.72 -14.76 16.07
C VAL A 468 13.62 -15.53 16.79
N MET A 469 13.62 -15.55 18.11
CA MET A 469 12.77 -16.43 18.91
C MET A 469 11.91 -15.67 19.92
N GLY A 470 10.64 -16.02 19.99
CA GLY A 470 9.68 -15.38 20.90
C GLY A 470 8.37 -16.15 20.94
N ARG A 471 7.46 -15.73 21.81
CA ARG A 471 6.14 -16.37 22.00
C ARG A 471 5.11 -15.36 22.51
N GLY A 472 3.83 -15.75 22.46
CA GLY A 472 2.72 -14.87 22.85
C GLY A 472 2.72 -13.61 21.99
N TYR A 473 2.58 -12.44 22.62
CA TYR A 473 2.61 -11.13 21.95
C TYR A 473 3.88 -10.90 21.12
N ASN A 474 5.00 -11.53 21.46
CA ASN A 474 6.27 -11.36 20.75
C ASN A 474 6.51 -12.39 19.63
N TYR A 475 5.54 -13.26 19.31
CA TYR A 475 5.68 -14.15 18.15
C TYR A 475 5.71 -13.33 16.85
N ALA A 476 4.78 -12.38 16.70
CA ALA A 476 4.75 -11.48 15.54
C ALA A 476 6.03 -10.63 15.43
N THR A 477 6.57 -10.15 16.55
CA THR A 477 7.87 -9.45 16.59
C THR A 477 8.98 -10.26 15.93
N CYS A 478 9.01 -11.58 16.17
CA CYS A 478 10.04 -12.46 15.62
C CYS A 478 9.86 -12.67 14.11
N LEU A 479 8.62 -12.90 13.68
CA LEU A 479 8.29 -13.02 12.26
C LEU A 479 8.62 -11.73 11.49
N GLU A 480 8.25 -10.57 12.04
CA GLU A 480 8.48 -9.27 11.42
C GLU A 480 9.96 -8.91 11.38
N GLY A 481 10.68 -9.06 12.50
CA GLY A 481 12.12 -8.81 12.51
C GLY A 481 12.88 -9.73 11.55
N ALA A 482 12.50 -11.01 11.49
CA ALA A 482 13.08 -11.95 10.52
C ALA A 482 12.72 -11.60 9.07
N LEU A 483 11.54 -11.01 8.80
CA LEU A 483 11.17 -10.53 7.48
C LEU A 483 11.99 -9.28 7.10
N LYS A 484 12.09 -8.27 7.97
CA LYS A 484 12.90 -7.06 7.72
C LYS A 484 14.35 -7.38 7.43
N ILE A 485 14.99 -8.20 8.28
CA ILE A 485 16.38 -8.60 8.08
C ILE A 485 16.53 -9.34 6.74
N LYS A 486 15.58 -10.21 6.36
CA LYS A 486 15.61 -10.93 5.08
C LYS A 486 15.49 -9.99 3.88
N GLU A 487 14.53 -9.06 3.93
CA GLU A 487 14.20 -8.15 2.83
C GLU A 487 15.36 -7.21 2.46
N ILE A 488 16.03 -6.60 3.44
CA ILE A 488 16.99 -5.52 3.16
C ILE A 488 18.45 -5.91 3.36
N THR A 489 18.72 -6.95 4.16
CA THR A 489 20.10 -7.40 4.42
C THR A 489 20.48 -8.64 3.60
N TYR A 490 19.49 -9.36 3.06
CA TYR A 490 19.64 -10.67 2.40
C TYR A 490 20.31 -11.75 3.26
N MET A 491 20.41 -11.53 4.58
CA MET A 491 20.74 -12.58 5.54
C MET A 491 19.58 -13.56 5.62
N HIS A 492 19.87 -14.85 5.77
CA HIS A 492 18.83 -15.83 6.04
C HIS A 492 18.36 -15.70 7.49
N SER A 493 17.33 -14.89 7.71
CA SER A 493 16.69 -14.74 9.02
C SER A 493 15.35 -15.47 9.10
N GLU A 494 15.13 -16.17 10.21
CA GLU A 494 13.92 -16.96 10.46
C GLU A 494 13.34 -16.67 11.85
N GLY A 495 12.03 -16.43 11.89
CA GLY A 495 11.28 -16.21 13.12
C GLY A 495 10.69 -17.51 13.63
N ILE A 496 11.09 -17.97 14.82
CA ILE A 496 10.69 -19.24 15.40
C ILE A 496 9.83 -19.01 16.65
N LEU A 497 8.69 -19.71 16.71
CA LEU A 497 7.90 -19.75 17.93
C LEU A 497 8.68 -20.52 19.02
N ALA A 498 9.03 -19.86 20.12
CA ALA A 498 9.90 -20.42 21.16
C ALA A 498 9.36 -21.71 21.80
N GLY A 499 8.04 -21.93 21.76
CA GLY A 499 7.42 -23.18 22.21
C GLY A 499 7.76 -24.39 21.32
N GLU A 500 8.07 -24.15 20.05
CA GLU A 500 8.32 -25.20 19.04
C GLU A 500 9.77 -25.67 19.01
N LEU A 501 10.68 -25.05 19.78
CA LEU A 501 12.12 -25.36 19.71
C LEU A 501 12.40 -26.87 19.85
N LYS A 502 11.79 -27.53 20.83
CA LYS A 502 12.00 -28.97 21.09
C LYS A 502 11.45 -29.88 19.99
N HIS A 503 10.62 -29.36 19.10
CA HIS A 503 9.97 -30.11 18.03
C HIS A 503 10.78 -30.11 16.72
N GLY A 504 12.04 -29.67 16.75
CA GLY A 504 12.97 -29.77 15.63
C GLY A 504 13.97 -28.60 15.56
N PRO A 505 13.51 -27.33 15.57
CA PRO A 505 14.36 -26.18 15.32
C PRO A 505 15.54 -26.01 16.28
N LEU A 506 15.45 -26.53 17.51
CA LEU A 506 16.56 -26.52 18.49
C LEU A 506 17.81 -27.25 17.97
N ALA A 507 17.69 -28.17 17.01
CA ALA A 507 18.82 -28.86 16.40
C ALA A 507 19.76 -27.93 15.62
N LEU A 508 19.29 -26.73 15.23
CA LEU A 508 20.11 -25.71 14.57
C LEU A 508 21.00 -24.93 15.54
N ILE A 509 20.79 -25.07 16.85
CA ILE A 509 21.50 -24.28 17.87
C ILE A 509 22.85 -24.91 18.19
N ASP A 510 23.89 -24.11 17.99
CA ASP A 510 25.25 -24.36 18.44
C ASP A 510 25.93 -23.05 18.88
N LYS A 511 27.26 -23.07 19.05
CA LYS A 511 28.07 -21.89 19.44
C LYS A 511 28.16 -20.81 18.35
N GLN A 512 27.92 -21.17 17.10
CA GLN A 512 28.14 -20.30 15.93
C GLN A 512 26.84 -19.66 15.46
N MET A 513 25.71 -20.37 15.56
CA MET A 513 24.40 -19.89 15.15
C MET A 513 23.99 -18.64 15.95
N PRO A 514 23.87 -17.47 15.31
CA PRO A 514 23.39 -16.26 15.97
C PRO A 514 21.91 -16.40 16.32
N VAL A 515 21.55 -16.06 17.55
CA VAL A 515 20.17 -16.13 18.05
C VAL A 515 19.81 -14.81 18.72
N ILE A 516 18.66 -14.24 18.37
CA ILE A 516 18.00 -13.18 19.13
C ILE A 516 16.78 -13.79 19.82
N MET A 517 16.64 -13.58 21.12
CA MET A 517 15.46 -13.98 21.89
C MET A 517 14.73 -12.77 22.44
N VAL A 518 13.40 -12.75 22.30
CA VAL A 518 12.53 -11.70 22.85
C VAL A 518 11.86 -12.21 24.12
N ILE A 519 12.27 -11.68 25.28
CA ILE A 519 11.84 -12.12 26.60
C ILE A 519 11.32 -10.92 27.39
N MET A 520 10.00 -10.74 27.40
CA MET A 520 9.33 -9.61 28.07
C MET A 520 8.63 -10.06 29.35
N LYS A 521 8.45 -9.14 30.31
CA LYS A 521 7.71 -9.38 31.56
C LYS A 521 6.20 -9.46 31.32
N ASP A 522 5.76 -10.55 30.71
CA ASP A 522 4.36 -10.87 30.41
C ASP A 522 3.98 -12.26 30.99
N PRO A 523 2.73 -12.74 30.85
CA PRO A 523 2.33 -14.07 31.35
C PRO A 523 3.11 -15.26 30.76
N CYS A 524 3.87 -15.06 29.68
CA CYS A 524 4.75 -16.06 29.07
C CYS A 524 6.20 -16.00 29.57
N PHE A 525 6.58 -15.05 30.45
CA PHE A 525 7.97 -14.85 30.91
C PHE A 525 8.67 -16.14 31.35
N ALA A 526 8.07 -16.90 32.29
CA ALA A 526 8.66 -18.16 32.77
C ALA A 526 8.85 -19.20 31.66
N LYS A 527 7.95 -19.21 30.66
CA LYS A 527 8.06 -20.12 29.52
C LYS A 527 9.14 -19.66 28.53
N CYS A 528 9.37 -18.35 28.40
CA CYS A 528 10.50 -17.79 27.65
C CYS A 528 11.84 -18.11 28.33
N GLN A 529 11.92 -18.00 29.67
CA GLN A 529 13.11 -18.42 30.44
C GLN A 529 13.45 -19.89 30.18
N ASN A 530 12.45 -20.77 30.18
CA ASN A 530 12.67 -22.18 29.85
C ASN A 530 13.22 -22.38 28.43
N ALA A 531 12.81 -21.56 27.45
CA ALA A 531 13.37 -21.61 26.10
C ALA A 531 14.82 -21.10 26.08
N LEU A 532 15.12 -20.03 26.81
CA LEU A 532 16.49 -19.50 26.96
C LEU A 532 17.44 -20.55 27.55
N GLN A 533 17.01 -21.26 28.59
CA GLN A 533 17.76 -22.36 29.18
C GLN A 533 18.02 -23.50 28.17
N GLN A 534 17.06 -23.78 27.29
CA GLN A 534 17.24 -24.82 26.26
C GLN A 534 18.29 -24.41 25.22
N VAL A 535 18.26 -23.16 24.76
CA VAL A 535 19.24 -22.61 23.80
C VAL A 535 20.64 -22.60 24.42
N THR A 536 20.77 -22.10 25.66
CA THR A 536 22.07 -22.01 26.33
C THR A 536 22.62 -23.38 26.73
N ALA A 537 21.77 -24.36 27.08
CA ALA A 537 22.17 -25.76 27.28
C ALA A 537 22.68 -26.45 26.01
N ARG A 538 22.49 -25.85 24.82
CA ARG A 538 23.09 -26.25 23.54
C ARG A 538 24.22 -25.32 23.10
N GLN A 539 24.78 -24.57 24.05
CA GLN A 539 25.90 -23.66 23.86
C GLN A 539 25.59 -22.46 22.96
N GLY A 540 24.30 -22.23 22.65
CA GLY A 540 23.85 -21.01 22.00
C GLY A 540 24.16 -19.79 22.88
N ARG A 541 24.53 -18.70 22.22
CA ARG A 541 24.90 -17.42 22.85
C ARG A 541 23.91 -16.34 22.45
N PRO A 542 22.68 -16.37 22.98
CA PRO A 542 21.62 -15.51 22.48
C PRO A 542 21.83 -14.05 22.90
N ILE A 543 21.52 -13.16 21.98
CA ILE A 543 21.26 -11.75 22.27
C ILE A 543 19.81 -11.67 22.75
N ILE A 544 19.55 -11.01 23.88
CA ILE A 544 18.22 -10.96 24.48
C ILE A 544 17.67 -9.54 24.40
N LEU A 545 16.51 -9.39 23.76
CA LEU A 545 15.65 -8.21 23.96
C LEU A 545 14.85 -8.48 25.24
N CYS A 546 15.02 -7.66 26.29
CA CYS A 546 14.34 -7.85 27.57
C CYS A 546 13.85 -6.53 28.18
N SER A 547 12.97 -6.61 29.18
CA SER A 547 12.55 -5.43 29.94
C SER A 547 13.71 -4.87 30.77
N LYS A 548 13.74 -3.54 30.97
CA LYS A 548 14.60 -2.90 31.98
C LYS A 548 14.42 -3.61 33.34
N ASP A 549 15.53 -3.81 34.03
CA ASP A 549 15.62 -4.53 35.32
C ASP A 549 15.36 -6.05 35.27
N ASP A 550 15.40 -6.69 34.10
CA ASP A 550 15.42 -8.15 34.00
C ASP A 550 16.82 -8.73 34.24
N THR A 551 17.18 -8.84 35.52
CA THR A 551 18.45 -9.43 35.96
C THR A 551 18.51 -10.95 35.78
N GLU A 552 17.38 -11.63 35.58
CA GLU A 552 17.34 -13.09 35.45
C GLU A 552 17.77 -13.52 34.04
N SER A 553 17.15 -12.94 33.00
CA SER A 553 17.55 -13.20 31.60
C SER A 553 19.01 -12.83 31.35
N SER A 554 19.45 -11.70 31.92
CA SER A 554 20.78 -11.14 31.70
C SER A 554 21.92 -12.08 32.10
N LYS A 555 21.70 -12.99 33.06
CA LYS A 555 22.71 -13.97 33.50
C LYS A 555 23.09 -14.98 32.42
N PHE A 556 22.18 -15.27 31.51
CA PHE A 556 22.33 -16.28 30.46
C PHE A 556 22.50 -15.65 29.07
N ALA A 557 22.43 -14.32 28.99
CA ALA A 557 22.58 -13.57 27.75
C ALA A 557 24.05 -13.44 27.33
N TYR A 558 24.30 -13.49 26.02
CA TYR A 558 25.57 -12.99 25.49
C TYR A 558 25.60 -11.45 25.50
N LYS A 559 24.49 -10.84 25.10
CA LYS A 559 24.23 -9.40 25.16
C LYS A 559 22.76 -9.14 25.42
N THR A 560 22.44 -8.01 26.03
CA THR A 560 21.06 -7.58 26.27
C THR A 560 20.77 -6.25 25.58
N ILE A 561 19.55 -6.10 25.05
CA ILE A 561 18.96 -4.82 24.68
C ILE A 561 17.78 -4.62 25.62
N GLU A 562 17.91 -3.63 26.51
CA GLU A 562 16.96 -3.38 27.59
C GLU A 562 15.92 -2.37 27.11
N LEU A 563 14.66 -2.80 27.08
CA LEU A 563 13.53 -2.03 26.59
C LEU A 563 12.69 -1.52 27.76
N PRO A 564 12.11 -0.31 27.66
CA PRO A 564 11.12 0.13 28.61
C PRO A 564 9.93 -0.84 28.68
N HIS A 565 9.34 -0.92 29.87
CA HIS A 565 8.14 -1.72 30.10
C HIS A 565 6.88 -0.94 29.73
N THR A 566 5.97 -1.59 29.03
CA THR A 566 4.59 -1.11 28.81
C THR A 566 3.61 -2.27 29.02
N VAL A 567 2.33 -2.01 28.76
CA VAL A 567 1.28 -3.04 28.82
C VAL A 567 1.62 -4.18 27.87
N ASP A 568 1.45 -5.42 28.31
CA ASP A 568 1.82 -6.64 27.59
C ASP A 568 1.39 -6.66 26.11
N CYS A 569 0.15 -6.28 25.82
CA CYS A 569 -0.39 -6.26 24.45
C CYS A 569 0.17 -5.12 23.57
N LEU A 570 0.89 -4.15 24.14
CA LEU A 570 1.56 -3.06 23.43
C LEU A 570 3.08 -3.25 23.36
N GLN A 571 3.65 -4.14 24.17
CA GLN A 571 5.10 -4.36 24.25
C GLN A 571 5.72 -4.79 22.90
N GLY A 572 4.92 -5.47 22.05
CA GLY A 572 5.31 -5.86 20.69
C GLY A 572 5.73 -4.67 19.80
N ILE A 573 5.18 -3.48 20.04
CA ILE A 573 5.56 -2.24 19.33
C ILE A 573 6.97 -1.81 19.74
N LEU A 574 7.33 -1.92 21.01
CA LEU A 574 8.66 -1.56 21.49
C LEU A 574 9.71 -2.61 21.11
N SER A 575 9.34 -3.90 21.10
CA SER A 575 10.28 -4.99 20.83
C SER A 575 10.61 -5.18 19.34
N VAL A 576 9.79 -4.67 18.42
CA VAL A 576 10.08 -4.74 16.98
C VAL A 576 11.07 -3.67 16.50
N ILE A 577 11.08 -2.50 17.13
CA ILE A 577 11.90 -1.35 16.69
C ILE A 577 13.40 -1.66 16.71
N PRO A 578 13.95 -2.35 17.74
CA PRO A 578 15.35 -2.77 17.71
C PRO A 578 15.69 -3.66 16.51
N LEU A 579 14.74 -4.47 16.04
CA LEU A 579 14.93 -5.34 14.88
C LEU A 579 14.85 -4.56 13.56
N GLN A 580 14.01 -3.52 13.51
CA GLN A 580 13.99 -2.57 12.38
C GLN A 580 15.33 -1.83 12.28
N LEU A 581 15.83 -1.26 13.38
CA LEU A 581 17.13 -0.59 13.43
C LEU A 581 18.29 -1.56 13.11
N LEU A 582 18.25 -2.77 13.66
CA LEU A 582 19.26 -3.80 13.36
C LEU A 582 19.28 -4.13 11.87
N SER A 583 18.11 -4.31 11.25
CA SER A 583 18.02 -4.57 9.82
C SER A 583 18.60 -3.43 8.99
N PHE A 584 18.31 -2.17 9.37
CA PHE A 584 18.86 -0.98 8.71
C PHE A 584 20.39 -0.96 8.79
N HIS A 585 20.96 -1.08 10.00
CA HIS A 585 22.41 -1.04 10.20
C HIS A 585 23.13 -2.21 9.50
N LEU A 586 22.56 -3.42 9.54
CA LEU A 586 23.10 -4.57 8.83
C LEU A 586 23.17 -4.35 7.32
N ALA A 587 22.14 -3.76 6.72
CA ALA A 587 22.11 -3.47 5.29
C ALA A 587 23.12 -2.39 4.91
N VAL A 588 23.23 -1.32 5.69
CA VAL A 588 24.23 -0.26 5.50
C VAL A 588 25.65 -0.82 5.59
N LEU A 589 25.95 -1.63 6.62
CA LEU A 589 27.26 -2.27 6.80
C LEU A 589 27.60 -3.25 5.67
N ARG A 590 26.60 -3.84 5.03
CA ARG A 590 26.77 -4.70 3.85
C ARG A 590 26.87 -3.92 2.53
N GLY A 591 26.74 -2.59 2.56
CA GLY A 591 26.77 -1.73 1.39
C GLY A 591 25.53 -1.85 0.50
N TYR A 592 24.38 -2.22 1.07
CA TYR A 592 23.11 -2.29 0.35
C TYR A 592 22.30 -0.99 0.51
N ASP A 593 21.52 -0.67 -0.52
CA ASP A 593 20.56 0.41 -0.48
C ASP A 593 19.28 -0.07 0.23
N VAL A 594 18.99 0.53 1.38
CA VAL A 594 17.85 0.16 2.22
C VAL A 594 16.50 0.62 1.64
N ASP A 595 16.51 1.67 0.80
CA ASP A 595 15.29 2.19 0.17
C ASP A 595 14.95 1.39 -1.11
N PHE A 596 15.92 0.66 -1.68
CA PHE A 596 15.77 -0.12 -2.91
C PHE A 596 16.30 -1.56 -2.78
N PRO A 597 15.66 -2.42 -1.96
CA PRO A 597 16.01 -3.83 -1.88
C PRO A 597 15.80 -4.53 -3.22
N ARG A 598 16.72 -5.42 -3.59
CA ARG A 598 16.70 -6.14 -4.87
C ARG A 598 15.45 -7.01 -5.00
N ASN A 599 14.97 -7.16 -6.23
CA ASN A 599 13.86 -8.03 -6.62
C ASN A 599 12.47 -7.65 -6.07
N LEU A 600 12.35 -6.55 -5.30
CA LEU A 600 11.12 -6.15 -4.65
C LEU A 600 10.74 -4.72 -5.06
N ALA A 601 9.44 -4.45 -5.08
CA ALA A 601 8.90 -3.10 -5.07
C ALA A 601 8.00 -2.93 -3.84
N LYS A 602 7.69 -1.68 -3.47
CA LYS A 602 6.95 -1.38 -2.25
C LYS A 602 5.57 -2.04 -2.17
N SER A 603 4.83 -2.10 -3.28
CA SER A 603 3.48 -2.66 -3.32
C SER A 603 3.32 -3.67 -4.45
N VAL A 604 2.81 -4.85 -4.10
CA VAL A 604 2.44 -5.91 -5.06
C VAL A 604 1.01 -5.68 -5.53
N THR A 605 0.84 -4.95 -6.64
CA THR A 605 -0.47 -4.54 -7.18
C THR A 605 -0.95 -5.42 -8.33
N VAL A 606 -0.18 -6.43 -8.69
CA VAL A 606 -0.43 -7.38 -9.79
C VAL A 606 0.06 -8.76 -9.37
N GLU A 607 -0.55 -9.81 -9.92
CA GLU A 607 -0.16 -11.22 -9.71
C GLU A 607 1.16 -11.59 -10.41
#